data_AF-A0A843I6U4-F1
#
_entry.id   AF-A0A843I6U4-F1
#
_cell.length_a   1.000
_cell.length_b   1.000
_cell.length_c   1.000
_cell.angle_alpha   90.00
_cell.angle_beta   90.00
_cell.angle_gamma   90.00
#
_symmetry.space_group_name_H-M   'P 1'
#
loop_
_entity.id
_entity.type
_entity.pdbx_description
1 polymer ?
#
loop_
_entity_poly.entity_id
_entity_poly.type
_entity_poly.pdbx_seq_one_letter_code
_entity_poly.pdbx_strand_id
1 'polypeptide(L)' 'KKSISHEELTQFINKFNDSLRIAMFLVGANNIEELKQSKLVVRGKTREWLNERGINTKNYSRR' A
#
# COMPACT_ATOMS: atom_id res chain seq x y z
N LYS A 1 -29.04 11.33 5.74
CA LYS A 1 -27.94 10.52 5.13
C LYS A 1 -27.79 11.02 3.69
N LYS A 2 -26.68 11.67 3.32
CA LYS A 2 -26.45 12.14 1.94
C LYS A 2 -26.19 10.91 1.06
N SER A 3 -27.02 10.66 0.06
CA SER A 3 -26.80 9.61 -0.93
C SER A 3 -25.68 10.05 -1.87
N ILE A 4 -24.58 9.30 -1.91
CA ILE A 4 -23.51 9.48 -2.89
C ILE A 4 -24.05 9.07 -4.26
N SER A 5 -23.82 9.88 -5.29
CA SER A 5 -24.24 9.53 -6.65
C SER A 5 -23.37 8.41 -7.23
N HIS A 6 -23.89 7.66 -8.19
CA HIS A 6 -23.11 6.65 -8.89
C HIS A 6 -21.83 7.26 -9.51
N GLU A 7 -21.94 8.47 -10.09
CA GLU A 7 -20.82 9.20 -10.69
C GLU A 7 -19.75 9.57 -9.67
N GLU A 8 -20.13 10.07 -8.50
CA GLU A 8 -19.19 10.40 -7.43
C GLU A 8 -18.41 9.16 -6.96
N LEU A 9 -19.09 8.01 -6.86
CA LEU A 9 -18.45 6.75 -6.51
C LEU A 9 -17.48 6.27 -7.60
N THR A 10 -17.88 6.35 -8.87
CA THR A 10 -17.00 6.00 -10.00
C THR A 10 -15.76 6.90 -10.03
N GLN A 11 -15.92 8.21 -9.82
CA GLN A 11 -14.81 9.15 -9.77
C GLN A 11 -13.84 8.84 -8.62
N PHE A 12 -14.37 8.48 -7.45
CA PHE A 12 -13.56 8.07 -6.30
C PHE A 12 -12.73 6.82 -6.62
N ILE A 13 -13.35 5.79 -7.19
CA ILE A 13 -12.67 4.54 -7.56
C ILE A 13 -11.57 4.79 -8.60
N ASN A 14 -11.85 5.60 -9.62
CA ASN A 14 -10.86 5.94 -10.64
C ASN A 14 -9.65 6.67 -10.04
N LYS A 15 -9.88 7.67 -9.18
CA LYS A 15 -8.80 8.39 -8.48
C LYS A 15 -7.97 7.48 -7.59
N PHE A 16 -8.61 6.54 -6.90
CA PHE A 16 -7.90 5.54 -6.10
C PHE A 16 -7.02 4.64 -6.97
N ASN A 17 -7.56 4.13 -8.08
CA ASN A 17 -6.81 3.31 -9.03
C ASN A 17 -5.60 4.05 -9.63
N ASP A 18 -5.75 5.33 -9.98
CA ASP A 18 -4.65 6.14 -10.50
C ASP A 18 -3.57 6.39 -9.44
N SER A 19 -3.98 6.65 -8.19
CA SER A 19 -3.05 6.80 -7.07
C SER A 19 -2.26 5.50 -6.82
N LEU A 20 -2.91 4.34 -6.94
CA LEU A 20 -2.26 3.04 -6.84
C LEU A 20 -1.25 2.82 -7.97
N ARG A 21 -1.61 3.16 -9.22
CA ARG A 21 -0.69 3.07 -10.37
C ARG A 21 0.52 3.99 -10.20
N ILE A 22 0.34 5.19 -9.67
CA ILE A 22 1.44 6.11 -9.37
C ILE A 22 2.37 5.51 -8.31
N ALA A 23 1.82 4.97 -7.21
CA ALA A 23 2.63 4.32 -6.19
C ALA A 23 3.42 3.13 -6.75
N MET A 24 2.79 2.30 -7.59
CA MET A 24 3.42 1.18 -8.31
C MET A 24 4.56 1.65 -9.22
N PHE A 25 4.34 2.71 -10.00
CA PHE A 25 5.37 3.32 -10.85
C PHE A 25 6.59 3.78 -10.04
N LEU A 26 6.37 4.47 -8.92
CA LEU A 26 7.46 5.01 -8.08
C LEU A 26 8.33 3.92 -7.44
N VAL A 27 7.77 2.73 -7.21
CA VAL A 27 8.51 1.58 -6.65
C VAL A 27 8.94 0.56 -7.71
N GLY A 28 8.68 0.84 -8.99
CA GLY A 28 9.05 -0.03 -10.11
C GLY A 28 8.28 -1.34 -10.20
N ALA A 29 7.02 -1.37 -9.75
CA ALA A 29 6.15 -2.54 -9.82
C ALA A 29 5.17 -2.45 -11.01
N ASN A 30 5.16 -3.46 -11.88
CA ASN A 30 4.28 -3.51 -13.06
C ASN A 30 2.89 -4.10 -12.77
N ASN A 31 2.77 -4.84 -11.67
CA ASN A 31 1.53 -5.51 -11.25
C ASN A 31 1.45 -5.61 -9.71
N ILE A 32 0.30 -6.07 -9.21
CA ILE A 32 0.04 -6.19 -7.76
C ILE A 32 0.97 -7.19 -7.08
N GLU A 33 1.37 -8.27 -7.76
CA GLU A 33 2.29 -9.26 -7.17
C GLU A 33 3.69 -8.68 -6.99
N GLU A 34 4.19 -7.91 -7.97
CA GLU A 34 5.43 -7.14 -7.84
C GLU A 34 5.33 -6.09 -6.73
N LEU A 35 4.20 -5.37 -6.63
CA LEU A 35 3.98 -4.38 -5.56
C LEU A 35 4.03 -5.02 -4.16
N LYS A 36 3.44 -6.21 -4.01
CA LYS A 36 3.49 -6.97 -2.75
C LYS A 36 4.92 -7.32 -2.34
N GLN A 37 5.85 -7.44 -3.29
CA GLN A 37 7.26 -7.74 -3.03
C GLN A 37 8.15 -6.50 -2.95
N SER A 38 7.65 -5.30 -3.24
CA SER A 38 8.46 -4.07 -3.15
C SER A 38 9.12 -3.90 -1.77
N LYS A 39 10.36 -3.39 -1.76
CA LYS A 39 11.12 -3.11 -0.55
C LYS A 39 10.48 -1.98 0.23
N LEU A 40 10.21 -2.20 1.52
CA LEU A 40 9.60 -1.20 2.40
C LEU A 40 10.26 -1.17 3.78
N VAL A 41 10.11 -0.06 4.48
CA VAL A 41 10.64 0.12 5.83
C VAL A 41 9.49 0.35 6.81
N VAL A 42 9.31 -0.57 7.75
CA VAL A 42 8.36 -0.41 8.86
C VAL A 42 9.03 0.35 10.01
N ARG A 43 8.40 1.41 10.52
CA ARG A 43 8.96 2.30 11.56
C ARG A 43 7.97 2.50 12.73
N GLY A 44 8.45 3.08 13.83
CA GLY A 44 7.64 3.48 14.98
C GLY A 44 6.92 2.33 15.69
N LYS A 45 5.74 2.62 16.23
CA LYS A 45 4.92 1.69 17.03
C LYS A 45 4.61 0.37 16.31
N THR A 46 4.40 0.42 14.99
CA THR A 46 4.16 -0.81 14.20
C THR A 46 5.40 -1.70 14.17
N ARG A 47 6.60 -1.11 14.07
CA ARG A 47 7.86 -1.86 14.13
C ARG A 47 8.06 -2.50 15.50
N GLU A 48 7.79 -1.74 16.57
CA GLU A 48 7.87 -2.21 17.95
C GLU A 48 6.92 -3.40 18.16
N TRP A 49 5.64 -3.23 17.83
CA TRP A 49 4.62 -4.28 17.94
C TRP A 49 4.99 -5.56 17.18
N LEU A 50 5.45 -5.44 15.93
CA LEU A 50 5.84 -6.60 15.13
C LEU A 50 7.06 -7.32 15.71
N ASN A 51 8.05 -6.56 16.21
CA ASN A 51 9.23 -7.14 16.83
C ASN A 51 8.89 -7.86 18.14
N GLU A 52 8.03 -7.30 18.99
CA GLU A 52 7.54 -7.96 20.22
C GLU A 52 6.82 -9.28 19.93
N ARG A 53 6.21 -9.41 18.75
CA ARG A 53 5.55 -10.64 18.28
C ARG A 53 6.47 -11.58 17.52
N GLY A 54 7.78 -11.31 17.49
CA GLY A 54 8.77 -12.14 16.80
C GLY A 54 8.79 -11.99 15.26
N ILE A 55 8.14 -10.96 14.71
CA ILE A 55 8.12 -10.71 13.25
C ILE A 55 9.29 -9.78 12.88
N ASN A 56 10.30 -10.31 12.19
CA ASN A 56 11.46 -9.54 11.77
C ASN A 56 11.15 -8.57 10.61
N THR A 57 10.94 -7.30 10.97
CA THR A 57 10.66 -6.22 10.01
C THR A 57 11.77 -5.95 8.99
N LYS A 58 13.03 -6.37 9.24
CA LYS A 58 14.12 -6.22 8.27
C LYS A 58 13.91 -7.05 7.00
N ASN A 59 13.15 -8.14 7.07
CA ASN A 59 12.86 -8.98 5.92
C ASN A 59 12.13 -8.18 4.81
N TYR A 60 11.21 -7.28 5.19
CA TYR A 60 10.47 -6.43 4.25
C TYR A 60 11.34 -5.36 3.56
N SER A 61 12.45 -4.98 4.19
CA SER A 61 13.39 -4.00 3.62
C SER A 61 14.41 -4.61 2.66
N ARG A 62 14.58 -5.95 2.68
CA ARG A 62 15.66 -6.66 2.00
C ARG A 62 15.22 -7.65 0.92
N ARG A 63 13.93 -8.00 0.88
CA ARG A 63 13.37 -8.91 -0.15
C ARG A 63 13.52 -8.36 -1.57
#